data_AF-A0A7C6FIS4-F1
#
_entry.id   AF-A0A7C6FIS4-F1
#
_cell.length_a   1.000
_cell.length_b   1.000
_cell.length_c   1.000
_cell.angle_alpha   90.00
_cell.angle_beta   90.00
_cell.angle_gamma   90.00
#
_symmetry.space_group_name_H-M   'P 1'
#
loop_
_entity.id
_entity.type
_entity.pdbx_description
1 polymer ?
#
loop_
_entity_poly.entity_id
_entity_poly.type
_entity_poly.pdbx_seq_one_letter_code
_entity_poly.pdbx_strand_id
1 'polypeptide(L)' 'MAIATEAPMDAQSLLTLTRWLSPAFPTGAFAFSHGLESEVAAGRVTGARAVQDWL' A
#
# COMPACT_ATOMS: atom_id res chain seq x y z
N MET A 1 20.87 2.22 -26.82
CA MET A 1 19.66 2.62 -26.08
C MET A 1 20.12 3.21 -24.76
N ALA A 2 20.16 4.53 -24.63
CA ALA A 2 20.64 5.19 -23.42
C ALA A 2 19.49 5.24 -22.39
N ILE A 3 19.70 4.63 -21.23
CA ILE A 3 18.86 4.82 -20.05
C ILE A 3 19.08 6.25 -19.57
N ALA A 4 18.05 7.08 -19.63
CA ALA A 4 18.09 8.41 -19.03
C ALA A 4 18.27 8.24 -17.51
N THR A 5 19.35 8.80 -16.97
CA THR A 5 19.51 8.99 -15.53
C THR A 5 18.33 9.81 -15.01
N GLU A 6 17.58 9.29 -14.02
CA GLU A 6 16.49 10.03 -13.38
C GLU A 6 17.02 11.37 -12.87
N ALA A 7 16.47 12.47 -13.38
CA ALA A 7 16.65 13.76 -12.75
C ALA A 7 16.12 13.66 -11.31
N PRO A 8 16.79 14.28 -10.31
CA PRO A 8 16.31 14.26 -8.94
C PRO A 8 14.85 14.73 -8.91
N MET A 9 13.98 13.95 -8.26
CA MET A 9 12.56 14.29 -8.10
C MET A 9 12.46 15.71 -7.56
N ASP A 10 11.77 16.59 -8.29
CA ASP A 10 11.58 17.95 -7.81
C ASP A 10 10.72 17.95 -6.53
N ALA A 11 10.93 18.94 -5.66
CA ALA A 11 10.26 18.99 -4.37
C ALA A 11 8.71 19.06 -4.48
N GLN A 12 8.17 19.61 -5.58
CA GLN A 12 6.73 19.68 -5.80
C GLN A 12 6.15 18.32 -6.21
N SER A 13 6.88 17.55 -7.02
CA SER A 13 6.54 16.17 -7.36
C SER A 13 6.58 15.28 -6.12
N LEU A 14 7.60 15.41 -5.27
CA LEU A 14 7.66 14.67 -4.00
C LEU A 14 6.49 15.03 -3.06
N LEU A 15 6.18 16.32 -2.94
CA LEU A 15 5.06 16.79 -2.14
C LEU A 15 3.72 16.27 -2.68
N THR A 16 3.55 16.25 -4.00
CA THR A 16 2.36 15.70 -4.66
C THR A 16 2.20 14.22 -4.37
N LEU A 17 3.25 13.43 -4.57
CA LEU A 17 3.23 11.98 -4.28
C LEU A 17 2.94 11.70 -2.80
N THR A 18 3.56 12.45 -1.88
CA THR A 18 3.33 12.29 -0.44
C THR A 18 1.87 12.55 -0.06
N ARG A 19 1.23 13.53 -0.71
CA ARG A 19 -0.20 13.81 -0.50
C ARG A 19 -1.09 12.70 -1.03
N TRP A 20 -0.81 12.20 -2.23
CA TRP A 20 -1.59 11.11 -2.85
C TRP A 20 -1.46 9.78 -2.10
N LEU A 21 -0.27 9.47 -1.58
CA LEU A 21 0.01 8.23 -0.85
C LEU A 21 -0.24 8.33 0.66
N SER A 22 -0.77 9.47 1.14
CA SER A 22 -1.14 9.64 2.53
C SER A 22 -2.29 8.70 2.90
N PRO A 23 -2.25 8.01 4.05
CA PRO A 23 -3.40 7.26 4.58
C PRO A 23 -4.64 8.15 4.83
N ALA A 24 -4.45 9.47 4.93
CA ALA A 24 -5.55 10.42 5.07
C ALA A 24 -6.14 10.88 3.73
N PHE A 25 -5.64 10.39 2.59
CA PHE A 25 -6.18 10.74 1.28
C PHE A 25 -7.59 10.15 1.11
N PRO A 26 -8.60 10.93 0.66
CA PRO A 26 -10.00 10.59 0.81
C PRO A 26 -10.51 9.63 -0.29
N THR A 27 -9.84 8.49 -0.47
CA THR A 27 -10.26 7.41 -1.40
C THR A 27 -11.21 6.40 -0.76
N GLY A 28 -11.33 6.40 0.57
CA GLY A 28 -12.14 5.43 1.32
C GLY A 28 -11.32 4.22 1.78
N ALA A 29 -11.97 3.06 1.85
CA ALA A 29 -11.34 1.82 2.32
C ALA A 29 -10.31 1.26 1.35
N PHE A 30 -9.32 0.53 1.88
CA PHE A 30 -8.33 -0.17 1.06
C PHE A 30 -8.96 -1.36 0.32
N ALA A 31 -8.59 -1.53 -0.95
CA ALA A 31 -8.94 -2.73 -1.71
C ALA A 31 -8.40 -3.98 -0.99
N PHE A 32 -9.07 -5.12 -1.20
CA PHE A 32 -8.72 -6.43 -0.61
C PHE A 32 -8.85 -6.58 0.91
N SER A 33 -9.34 -5.55 1.64
CA SER A 33 -9.56 -5.66 3.10
C SER A 33 -10.52 -6.80 3.48
N HIS A 34 -11.60 -6.95 2.72
CA HIS A 34 -12.61 -8.00 2.93
C HIS A 34 -12.04 -9.43 2.82
N GLY A 35 -10.99 -9.63 2.02
CA GLY A 35 -10.31 -10.91 1.91
C GLY A 35 -9.61 -11.28 3.22
N LEU A 36 -8.82 -10.34 3.76
CA LEU A 36 -8.16 -10.52 5.05
C LEU A 36 -9.18 -10.71 6.19
N GLU A 37 -10.26 -9.93 6.21
CA GLU A 37 -11.35 -10.06 7.18
C GLU A 37 -11.98 -11.47 7.15
N SER A 38 -12.16 -12.04 5.95
CA SER A 38 -12.71 -13.38 5.77
C SER A 38 -11.77 -14.47 6.30
N GLU A 39 -10.46 -14.33 6.07
CA GLU A 39 -9.46 -15.29 6.56
C GLU A 39 -9.30 -15.26 8.08
N VAL A 40 -9.43 -14.07 8.69
CA VAL A 40 -9.48 -13.91 10.15
C VAL A 40 -10.75 -14.56 10.71
N ALA A 41 -11.91 -14.28 10.11
CA ALA A 41 -13.18 -14.88 10.53
C ALA A 41 -13.17 -16.42 10.43
N ALA A 42 -12.44 -16.97 9.45
CA ALA A 42 -12.27 -18.41 9.29
C ALA A 42 -11.18 -19.02 10.18
N GLY A 43 -10.50 -18.22 11.01
CA GLY A 43 -9.43 -18.68 11.90
C GLY A 43 -8.14 -19.10 11.19
N ARG A 44 -7.96 -18.74 9.91
CA ARG A 44 -6.77 -19.06 9.11
C ARG A 44 -5.65 -18.04 9.31
N VAL A 45 -6.00 -16.78 9.55
CA VAL A 45 -5.06 -15.72 9.91
C VAL A 45 -5.22 -15.37 11.39
N THR A 46 -4.29 -15.83 12.23
CA THR A 46 -4.35 -15.72 13.70
C THR A 46 -3.21 -14.92 14.32
N GLY A 47 -2.32 -14.37 13.50
CA GLY A 47 -1.19 -13.57 13.98
C GLY A 47 -0.25 -13.13 12.86
N ALA A 48 0.82 -12.44 13.22
CA ALA A 48 1.73 -11.79 12.28
C ALA A 48 2.31 -12.74 11.22
N ARG A 49 2.73 -13.95 11.62
CA ARG A 49 3.24 -14.96 10.68
C ARG A 49 2.18 -15.38 9.67
N ALA A 50 0.95 -15.64 10.12
CA ALA A 50 -0.14 -16.03 9.23
C ALA A 50 -0.56 -14.89 8.29
N VAL A 51 -0.47 -13.62 8.74
CA VAL A 51 -0.64 -12.46 7.84
C VAL A 51 0.47 -12.41 6.80
N GLN A 52 1.74 -12.64 7.19
CA GLN A 52 2.86 -12.70 6.25
C GLN A 52 2.70 -13.82 5.22
N ASP A 53 2.18 -14.98 5.63
CA ASP A 53 1.93 -16.10 4.72
C ASP A 53 0.73 -15.83 3.77
N TRP A 54 -0.16 -14.89 4.12
CA TRP A 54 -1.30 -14.49 3.30
C TRP A 54 -0.97 -13.40 2.26
N LEU A 55 0.00 -12.52 2.57
CA LEU A 55 0.47 -11.43 1.69
C LEU A 55 1.28 -11.97 0.50
#